data_AF-A0A0S9P7Z4-F1
#
_entry.id   AF-A0A0S9P7Z4-F1
#
_cell.length_a   1.000
_cell.length_b   1.000
_cell.length_c   1.000
_cell.angle_alpha   90.00
_cell.angle_beta   90.00
_cell.angle_gamma   90.00
#
_symmetry.space_group_name_H-M   'P 1'
#
loop_
_entity.id
_entity.type
_entity.pdbx_description
1 polymer ?
#
loop_
_entity_poly.entity_id
_entity_poly.type
_entity_poly.pdbx_seq_one_letter_code
_entity_poly.pdbx_strand_id
1 'polypeptide(L)'
;MRRGRQMAREYRLKPTVEIAEGVTLDKPGIYEWAITYPDGLIRRYVGKYTRRSRSMREYRANVERILDLRPYRKASPKGFRHVHRELAAAATEGRSIILMILENALPEDLNRREQALIRERGATLNGTGAPTGLSQRFLA
;
A
#
# COMPACT_ATOMS: atom_id res chain seq x y z
N MET A 1 -24.52 26.38 7.13
CA MET A 1 -24.45 25.02 7.71
C MET A 1 -24.64 23.98 6.61
N ARG A 2 -23.66 23.09 6.36
CA ARG A 2 -23.84 21.90 5.51
C ARG A 2 -23.38 20.67 6.28
N ARG A 3 -24.26 20.12 7.11
CA ARG A 3 -24.22 18.69 7.47
C ARG A 3 -24.59 17.91 6.20
N GLY A 4 -23.83 16.88 5.85
CA GLY A 4 -24.25 15.93 4.80
C GLY A 4 -23.15 15.53 3.83
N ARG A 5 -22.37 14.50 4.20
CA ARG A 5 -22.13 13.31 3.36
C ARG A 5 -21.37 12.28 4.17
N GLN A 6 -22.11 11.55 4.98
CA GLN A 6 -21.78 10.18 5.31
C GLN A 6 -21.83 9.41 3.98
N MET A 7 -20.68 9.12 3.39
CA MET A 7 -20.57 8.24 2.23
C MET A 7 -19.71 7.06 2.65
N ALA A 8 -20.35 6.07 3.26
CA ALA A 8 -19.87 4.69 3.17
C ALA A 8 -20.13 4.24 1.73
N ARG A 9 -19.35 4.74 0.78
CA ARG A 9 -19.32 4.15 -0.56
C ARG A 9 -18.74 2.76 -0.36
N GLU A 10 -19.48 1.73 -0.72
CA GLU A 10 -18.94 0.38 -0.69
C GLU A 10 -17.81 0.32 -1.73
N TYR A 11 -16.61 0.02 -1.27
CA TYR A 11 -15.43 -0.10 -2.11
C TYR A 11 -15.19 -1.57 -2.42
N ARG A 12 -14.73 -1.87 -3.64
CA ARG A 12 -14.32 -3.22 -4.07
C ARG A 12 -13.02 -3.65 -3.40
N LEU A 13 -12.12 -2.70 -3.16
CA LEU A 13 -10.95 -2.94 -2.30
C LEU A 13 -11.35 -2.91 -0.81
N LYS A 14 -11.45 -4.10 -0.21
CA LYS A 14 -11.86 -4.32 1.19
C LYS A 14 -10.73 -4.97 2.00
N PRO A 15 -9.71 -4.21 2.42
CA PRO A 15 -8.64 -4.76 3.25
C PRO A 15 -9.09 -4.86 4.71
N THR A 16 -8.51 -5.81 5.45
CA THR A 16 -8.43 -5.70 6.90
C THR A 16 -7.50 -4.55 7.23
N VAL A 17 -7.94 -3.65 8.12
CA VAL A 17 -7.13 -2.49 8.54
C VAL A 17 -6.65 -2.72 9.95
N GLU A 18 -5.33 -2.67 10.12
CA GLU A 18 -4.65 -2.88 11.40
C GLU A 18 -3.81 -1.66 11.74
N ILE A 19 -3.72 -1.33 13.02
CA ILE A 19 -2.92 -0.22 13.53
C ILE A 19 -2.07 -0.79 14.66
N ALA A 20 -0.75 -0.67 14.53
CA ALA A 20 0.17 -1.13 15.56
C ALA A 20 -0.06 -0.39 16.88
N GLU A 21 0.24 -1.06 17.99
CA GLU A 21 0.07 -0.49 19.33
C GLU A 21 0.82 0.85 19.48
N GLY A 22 0.16 1.84 20.07
CA GLY A 22 0.72 3.18 20.25
C GLY A 22 0.78 4.06 18.99
N VAL A 23 0.36 3.55 17.83
CA VAL A 23 0.37 4.31 16.56
C VAL A 23 -0.96 5.02 16.33
N THR A 24 -0.90 6.26 15.87
CA THR A 24 -2.08 7.09 15.61
C THR A 24 -2.15 7.57 14.16
N LEU A 25 -3.36 7.82 13.65
CA LEU A 25 -3.58 8.21 12.25
C LEU A 25 -3.51 9.72 12.00
N ASP A 26 -3.42 10.53 13.05
CA ASP A 26 -3.33 12.00 12.99
C ASP A 26 -1.88 12.48 12.80
N LYS A 27 -0.89 11.63 13.07
CA LYS A 27 0.54 11.90 12.87
C LYS A 27 1.05 11.30 11.56
N PRO A 28 2.14 11.85 10.99
CA PRO A 28 2.87 11.18 9.91
C PRO A 28 3.32 9.78 10.31
N GLY A 29 3.45 8.89 9.33
CA GLY A 29 3.79 7.51 9.62
C GLY A 29 4.10 6.65 8.39
N ILE A 30 4.37 5.38 8.68
CA ILE A 30 4.68 4.33 7.70
C ILE A 30 3.54 3.31 7.71
N TYR A 31 3.19 2.79 6.53
CA TYR A 31 2.16 1.77 6.35
C TYR A 31 2.68 0.64 5.47
N GLU A 32 2.05 -0.52 5.60
CA GLU A 32 2.26 -1.71 4.79
C GLU A 32 0.95 -2.15 4.14
N TRP A 33 1.00 -2.46 2.85
CA TRP A 33 0.01 -3.31 2.20
C TRP A 33 0.58 -4.71 2.07
N ALA A 34 -0.13 -5.71 2.57
CA ALA A 34 0.22 -7.12 2.43
C ALA A 34 -0.88 -7.85 1.64
N ILE A 35 -0.47 -8.66 0.66
CA ILE A 35 -1.36 -9.49 -0.15
C ILE A 35 -0.92 -10.95 0.02
N THR A 36 -1.86 -11.82 0.39
CA THR A 36 -1.61 -13.28 0.47
C THR A 36 -1.98 -13.93 -0.86
N TYR A 37 -1.04 -14.66 -1.46
CA TYR A 37 -1.21 -15.37 -2.74
C TYR A 37 -1.61 -16.83 -2.52
N PRO A 38 -2.14 -17.52 -3.55
CA PRO A 38 -2.62 -18.91 -3.41
C PRO A 38 -1.57 -19.92 -2.94
N ASP A 39 -0.29 -19.67 -3.21
CA ASP A 39 0.86 -20.47 -2.76
C ASP A 39 1.26 -20.17 -1.30
N GLY A 40 0.52 -19.30 -0.60
CA GLY A 40 0.84 -18.84 0.75
C GLY A 40 1.87 -17.72 0.80
N LEU A 41 2.43 -17.29 -0.33
CA LEU A 41 3.39 -16.19 -0.37
C LEU A 41 2.71 -14.88 0.02
N ILE A 42 3.37 -14.09 0.88
CA ILE A 42 2.93 -12.74 1.23
C ILE A 42 3.84 -11.74 0.54
N ARG A 43 3.28 -10.95 -0.39
CA ARG A 43 3.99 -9.82 -1.01
C ARG A 43 3.58 -8.52 -0.34
N ARG A 44 4.57 -7.69 -0.03
CA ARG A 44 4.41 -6.47 0.75
C ARG A 44 4.82 -5.22 -0.01
N TYR A 45 4.08 -4.14 0.19
CA TYR A 45 4.46 -2.78 -0.17
C TYR A 45 4.54 -1.95 1.11
N VAL A 46 5.65 -1.24 1.31
CA VAL A 46 5.80 -0.28 2.41
C VAL A 46 5.74 1.13 1.84
N GLY A 47 4.97 2.02 2.47
CA GLY A 47 4.90 3.42 2.07
C GLY A 47 4.87 4.36 3.26
N LYS A 48 5.17 5.63 3.01
CA LYS A 48 5.04 6.72 3.99
C LYS A 48 3.89 7.67 3.71
N TYR A 49 3.41 8.33 4.76
CA TYR A 49 2.43 9.41 4.66
C TYR A 49 2.70 10.54 5.66
N THR A 50 2.42 11.77 5.24
CA THR A 50 2.24 12.93 6.14
C THR A 50 0.76 13.15 6.48
N ARG A 51 -0.14 12.56 5.69
CA ARG A 51 -1.59 12.58 5.89
C ARG A 51 -2.15 11.19 5.65
N ARG A 52 -2.93 10.65 6.60
CA ARG A 52 -3.54 9.31 6.51
C ARG A 52 -4.38 9.06 5.25
N SER A 53 -4.88 10.12 4.61
CA SER A 53 -5.67 9.99 3.38
C SER A 53 -4.91 9.26 2.29
N ARG A 54 -3.58 9.33 2.30
CA ARG A 54 -2.74 8.67 1.31
C ARG A 54 -2.93 7.15 1.37
N SER A 55 -2.64 6.52 2.50
CA SER A 55 -2.72 5.05 2.64
C SER A 55 -4.16 4.55 2.54
N MET A 56 -5.13 5.24 3.14
CA MET A 56 -6.51 4.72 3.22
C MET A 56 -7.39 5.08 2.02
N ARG A 57 -7.38 6.36 1.61
CA ARG A 57 -8.35 6.89 0.61
C ARG A 57 -7.78 6.90 -0.80
N GLU A 58 -6.55 7.38 -0.97
CA GLU A 58 -5.96 7.57 -2.29
C GLU A 58 -5.61 6.25 -2.97
N TYR A 59 -5.03 5.30 -2.23
CA TYR A 59 -4.78 3.95 -2.75
C TYR A 59 -6.05 3.27 -3.22
N ARG A 60 -7.08 3.29 -2.36
CA ARG A 60 -8.41 2.77 -2.69
C ARG A 60 -8.99 3.45 -3.93
N ALA A 61 -8.96 4.77 -4.02
CA ALA A 61 -9.44 5.49 -5.20
C ALA A 61 -8.65 5.17 -6.48
N ASN A 62 -7.35 4.91 -6.39
CA ASN A 62 -6.54 4.51 -7.54
C ASN A 62 -6.85 3.08 -7.98
N VAL A 63 -7.03 2.16 -7.03
CA VAL A 63 -7.44 0.78 -7.31
C VAL A 63 -8.82 0.74 -7.97
N GLU A 64 -9.79 1.51 -7.46
CA GLU A 64 -11.11 1.63 -8.10
C GLU A 64 -11.01 2.17 -9.54
N ARG A 65 -10.11 3.13 -9.80
CA ARG A 65 -9.88 3.60 -11.18
C ARG A 65 -9.37 2.47 -12.09
N ILE A 66 -8.45 1.63 -11.60
CA ILE A 66 -7.97 0.49 -12.38
C ILE A 66 -9.12 -0.47 -12.67
N LEU A 67 -9.92 -0.81 -11.66
CA LEU A 67 -11.07 -1.70 -11.80
C LEU A 67 -12.18 -1.14 -12.70
N ASP A 68 -12.29 0.19 -12.80
CA ASP A 68 -13.19 0.90 -13.73
C ASP A 68 -12.57 1.16 -15.11
N LEU A 69 -11.35 0.66 -15.39
CA LEU A 69 -10.59 0.95 -16.62
C LEU A 69 -10.37 2.46 -16.87
N ARG A 70 -10.31 3.25 -15.80
CA ARG A 70 -10.08 4.70 -15.85
C ARG A 70 -8.59 5.03 -15.75
N PRO A 71 -8.13 6.09 -16.45
CA PRO A 71 -6.74 6.51 -16.37
C PRO A 71 -6.38 7.04 -14.97
N TYR A 72 -5.09 6.97 -14.62
CA TYR A 72 -4.61 7.45 -13.32
C TYR A 72 -4.77 8.97 -13.16
N ARG A 73 -4.09 9.74 -14.02
CA ARG A 73 -4.19 11.20 -14.12
C ARG A 73 -4.19 11.59 -15.58
N LYS A 74 -4.82 12.73 -15.92
CA LYS A 74 -4.86 13.24 -17.30
C LYS A 74 -3.45 13.34 -17.93
N ALA A 75 -2.50 13.87 -17.18
CA ALA A 75 -1.10 14.03 -17.63
C ALA A 75 -0.26 12.73 -17.57
N SER A 76 -0.74 11.68 -16.90
CA SER A 76 -0.01 10.41 -16.78
C SER A 76 -1.01 9.26 -16.67
N PRO A 77 -1.66 8.88 -17.78
CA PRO A 77 -2.80 7.95 -17.76
C PRO A 77 -2.40 6.54 -17.30
N LYS A 78 -1.15 6.14 -17.55
CA LYS A 78 -0.59 4.82 -17.18
C LYS A 78 0.22 4.84 -15.86
N GLY A 79 0.26 5.97 -15.15
CA GLY A 79 1.13 6.20 -13.99
C GLY A 79 0.75 5.46 -12.69
N PHE A 80 -0.10 4.44 -12.77
CA PHE A 80 -0.38 3.58 -11.62
C PHE A 80 0.90 2.83 -11.21
N ARG A 81 1.21 2.87 -9.91
CA ARG A 81 2.29 2.09 -9.31
C ARG A 81 2.01 0.59 -9.38
N HIS A 82 3.07 -0.20 -9.29
CA HIS A 82 3.01 -1.67 -9.24
C HIS A 82 2.02 -2.17 -8.17
N VAL A 83 2.17 -1.71 -6.93
CA VAL A 83 1.24 -2.02 -5.82
C VAL A 83 -0.24 -1.72 -6.14
N HIS A 84 -0.57 -0.67 -6.89
CA HIS A 84 -1.98 -0.41 -7.23
C HIS A 84 -2.54 -1.48 -8.15
N ARG A 85 -1.73 -1.97 -9.10
CA ARG A 85 -2.15 -3.03 -10.03
C ARG A 85 -2.32 -4.35 -9.30
N GLU A 86 -1.38 -4.67 -8.41
CA GLU A 86 -1.44 -5.88 -7.58
C GLU A 86 -2.63 -5.86 -6.62
N LEU A 87 -2.93 -4.72 -5.98
CA LEU A 87 -4.12 -4.57 -5.15
C LEU A 87 -5.42 -4.71 -5.96
N ALA A 88 -5.46 -4.21 -7.20
CA ALA A 88 -6.61 -4.38 -8.08
C ALA A 88 -6.82 -5.86 -8.48
N ALA A 89 -5.74 -6.55 -8.86
CA ALA A 89 -5.79 -7.99 -9.17
C ALA A 89 -6.25 -8.79 -7.94
N ALA A 90 -5.65 -8.53 -6.78
CA ALA A 90 -6.03 -9.17 -5.52
C ALA A 90 -7.50 -8.96 -5.16
N ALA A 91 -8.04 -7.75 -5.37
CA ALA A 91 -9.46 -7.47 -5.12
C ALA A 91 -10.39 -8.22 -6.08
N THR A 92 -10.03 -8.30 -7.37
CA THR A 92 -10.80 -9.05 -8.38
C THR A 92 -10.81 -10.55 -8.09
N GLU A 93 -9.69 -11.08 -7.60
CA GLU A 93 -9.53 -12.51 -7.30
C GLU A 93 -9.97 -12.90 -5.89
N GLY A 94 -10.46 -11.94 -5.08
CA GLY A 94 -10.90 -12.22 -3.71
C GLY A 94 -9.76 -12.63 -2.76
N ARG A 95 -8.52 -12.23 -3.03
CA ARG A 95 -7.37 -12.52 -2.17
C ARG A 95 -7.43 -11.74 -0.86
N SER A 96 -6.80 -12.28 0.18
CA SER A 96 -6.66 -11.57 1.46
C SER A 96 -5.70 -10.38 1.33
N ILE A 97 -6.15 -9.22 1.79
CA ILE A 97 -5.41 -7.96 1.74
C ILE A 97 -5.44 -7.32 3.13
N ILE A 98 -4.26 -6.96 3.66
CA ILE A 98 -4.12 -6.23 4.92
C ILE A 98 -3.49 -4.87 4.63
N LEU A 99 -4.04 -3.81 5.22
CA LEU A 99 -3.40 -2.51 5.37
C LEU A 99 -3.02 -2.33 6.84
N MET A 100 -1.73 -2.38 7.14
CA MET A 100 -1.21 -2.14 8.49
C MET A 100 -0.57 -0.75 8.58
N ILE A 101 -0.89 0.00 9.62
CA ILE A 101 -0.15 1.22 9.98
C ILE A 101 0.93 0.83 10.99
N LEU A 102 2.18 0.91 10.56
CA LEU A 102 3.32 0.29 11.24
C LEU A 102 3.87 1.16 12.37
N GLU A 103 4.09 2.44 12.09
CA GLU A 103 4.71 3.36 13.04
C GLU A 103 4.37 4.82 12.70
N ASN A 104 4.39 5.68 13.71
CA ASN A 104 4.53 7.12 13.49
C ASN A 104 6.01 7.49 13.42
N ALA A 105 6.35 8.46 12.57
CA ALA A 105 7.70 8.99 12.47
C ALA A 105 7.64 10.50 12.18
N LEU A 106 8.70 11.22 12.53
CA LEU A 106 8.81 12.63 12.19
C LEU A 106 8.92 12.79 10.66
N PRO A 107 8.40 13.89 10.07
CA PRO A 107 8.47 14.14 8.63
C PRO A 107 9.86 13.95 8.01
N GLU A 108 10.89 14.43 8.68
CA GLU A 108 12.30 14.35 8.30
C GLU A 108 12.84 12.91 8.32
N ASP A 109 12.28 12.04 9.15
CA ASP A 109 12.68 10.64 9.29
C ASP A 109 11.93 9.68 8.36
N LEU A 110 10.80 10.10 7.79
CA LEU A 110 9.92 9.22 7.01
C LEU A 110 10.65 8.48 5.89
N ASN A 111 11.59 9.15 5.20
CA ASN A 111 12.35 8.53 4.12
C ASN A 111 13.27 7.43 4.64
N ARG A 112 14.04 7.73 5.69
CA ARG A 112 14.98 6.79 6.31
C ARG A 112 14.24 5.58 6.86
N ARG A 113 13.13 5.81 7.57
CA ARG A 113 12.29 4.77 8.14
C ARG A 113 11.60 3.90 7.10
N GLU A 114 11.03 4.49 6.04
CA GLU A 114 10.45 3.72 4.93
C GLU A 114 11.49 2.78 4.31
N GLN A 115 12.71 3.24 4.05
CA GLN A 115 13.77 2.42 3.47
C GLN A 115 14.31 1.33 4.42
N ALA A 116 14.32 1.58 5.73
CA ALA A 116 14.63 0.56 6.72
C ALA A 116 13.56 -0.54 6.70
N LEU A 117 12.28 -0.16 6.79
CA LEU A 117 11.16 -1.09 6.83
C LEU A 117 10.97 -1.88 5.52
N ILE A 118 11.25 -1.29 4.35
CA ILE A 118 11.28 -2.04 3.08
C ILE A 118 12.24 -3.23 3.17
N ARG A 119 13.42 -3.04 3.77
CA ARG A 119 14.44 -4.09 3.91
C ARG A 119 14.07 -5.09 4.99
N GLU A 120 13.70 -4.61 6.18
CA GLU A 120 13.32 -5.43 7.33
C GLU A 120 12.13 -6.34 7.02
N ARG A 121 11.15 -5.85 6.25
CA ARG A 121 9.94 -6.60 5.88
C ARG A 121 10.08 -7.43 4.61
N GLY A 122 11.21 -7.31 3.89
CA GLY A 122 11.38 -7.93 2.58
C GLY A 122 10.32 -7.48 1.57
N ALA A 123 10.02 -6.17 1.51
CA ALA A 123 8.91 -5.65 0.72
C ALA A 123 9.17 -5.72 -0.80
N THR A 124 8.50 -6.65 -1.48
CA THR A 124 8.70 -6.94 -2.91
C THR A 124 7.90 -6.04 -3.86
N LEU A 125 6.96 -5.23 -3.37
CA LEU A 125 6.03 -4.44 -4.21
C LEU A 125 6.43 -2.96 -4.37
N ASN A 126 7.53 -2.54 -3.75
CA ASN A 126 8.04 -1.17 -3.83
C ASN A 126 8.69 -0.83 -5.19
N GLY A 127 9.13 -1.85 -5.95
CA GLY A 127 9.77 -1.72 -7.27
C GLY A 127 8.83 -1.98 -8.45
N THR A 128 9.42 -2.29 -9.61
CA THR A 128 8.71 -2.51 -10.89
C THR A 128 8.12 -3.92 -11.06
N GLY A 129 8.22 -4.79 -10.04
CA GLY A 129 7.60 -6.12 -10.03
C GLY A 129 8.53 -7.28 -10.42
N ALA A 130 9.81 -7.04 -10.68
CA ALA A 130 10.78 -8.13 -10.78
C ALA A 130 11.05 -8.74 -9.39
N PRO A 131 11.19 -10.06 -9.25
CA PRO A 131 11.65 -10.65 -8.00
C PRO A 131 13.02 -10.06 -7.68
N THR A 132 13.14 -9.39 -6.53
CA THR A 132 14.44 -9.04 -5.96
C THR A 132 15.12 -10.34 -5.55
N GLY A 133 15.83 -10.96 -6.49
CA GLY A 133 16.75 -12.04 -6.22
C GLY A 133 17.85 -11.52 -5.31
N LEU A 134 17.77 -11.84 -4.03
CA LEU A 134 18.88 -11.68 -3.12
C LEU A 134 19.80 -12.89 -3.27
N SER A 135 20.98 -12.62 -3.84
CA SER A 135 22.27 -13.16 -3.41
C SER A 135 22.51 -14.67 -3.53
N GLN A 136 22.97 -15.12 -4.70
CA GLN A 136 24.06 -16.11 -4.70
C GLN A 136 25.38 -15.37 -4.54
N ARG A 137 25.84 -15.25 -3.30
CA ARG A 137 27.27 -15.11 -2.98
C ARG A 137 27.68 -16.36 -2.20
N PHE A 138 27.95 -17.43 -2.93
CA PHE A 138 28.96 -18.40 -2.48
C PHE A 138 30.28 -17.89 -3.05
N LEU A 139 31.13 -17.36 -2.17
CA LEU A 139 32.54 -17.20 -2.47
C LEU A 139 33.14 -18.60 -2.44
N ALA A 140 33.78 -18.98 -3.55
CA ALA A 140 34.87 -19.95 -3.55
C ALA A 140 36.12 -19.30 -2.94
#